data_AF-A0A933CUL5-F1
#
_entry.id   AF-A0A933CUL5-F1
#
_cell.length_a   1.000
_cell.length_b   1.000
_cell.length_c   1.000
_cell.angle_alpha   90.00
_cell.angle_beta   90.00
_cell.angle_gamma   90.00
#
_symmetry.space_group_name_H-M   'P 1'
#
loop_
_entity.id
_entity.type
_entity.pdbx_description
1 polymer ?
#
loop_
_entity_poly.entity_id
_entity_poly.type
_entity_poly.pdbx_seq_one_letter_code
_entity_poly.pdbx_strand_id
1 'polypeptide(L)'
;MRIRFIFIALVLVVGFGHAPESFGVDESVALLLPGNPLEGSRLFTGKGCLRCHAVYGVGGAAGPDLGQGILKRPLLEIAGVMWNHAPGMARVFQEQRVTVPQFKAPEMASLLSFLYYLGSLDPPGDAAAGARLFREKRCSTCHSLGGKGGKHATKLDSYSQYASPIYLTAGLWNHGKAMAGVMEALRVTRPTFEKNDIPDLLAYIRSVGGGVERVYLQPGNPQRGAKLFLEKRCIQCHSIKDQSGRVDLDLRARLKGSLMKIAGAMWNHGPKMWAKMAERSIQVPSLTTEEMSDLISYLYFLQFIDPPGNPQRGRTVHQEKRCGKCHSLPGAGGTVGPELAKVEKLKTPLEVVTEMWNHASTMEQKMLEESLEWPVFKGGEMADLMAYLLSLRKEASRPVGQKETGRKGG
;
A
#
# COMPACT_ATOMS: atom_id res chain seq x y z
N MET A 1 -53.90 57.44 -25.93
CA MET A 1 -54.14 56.03 -25.57
C MET A 1 -53.02 55.61 -24.62
N ARG A 2 -53.32 55.35 -23.34
CA ARG A 2 -52.34 55.24 -22.25
C ARG A 2 -51.57 53.92 -22.31
N ILE A 3 -50.25 54.00 -22.41
CA ILE A 3 -49.32 52.87 -22.31
C ILE A 3 -49.12 52.55 -20.82
N ARG A 4 -49.45 51.34 -20.39
CA ARG A 4 -49.10 50.81 -19.06
C ARG A 4 -47.94 49.84 -19.23
N PHE A 5 -46.73 50.27 -18.86
CA PHE A 5 -45.60 49.37 -18.65
C PHE A 5 -45.73 48.74 -17.26
N ILE A 6 -45.89 47.42 -17.22
CA ILE A 6 -45.82 46.62 -16.00
C ILE A 6 -44.34 46.32 -15.76
N PHE A 7 -43.76 46.91 -14.72
CA PHE A 7 -42.43 46.53 -14.22
C PHE A 7 -42.57 45.23 -13.43
N ILE A 8 -42.09 44.12 -13.98
CA ILE A 8 -41.85 42.89 -13.24
C ILE A 8 -40.44 43.00 -12.65
N ALA A 9 -40.36 43.16 -11.33
CA ALA A 9 -39.09 43.10 -10.60
C ALA A 9 -38.61 41.65 -10.54
N LEU A 10 -37.53 41.35 -11.28
CA LEU A 10 -36.83 40.08 -11.22
C LEU A 10 -35.95 40.06 -9.96
N VAL A 11 -36.41 39.39 -8.90
CA VAL A 11 -35.58 39.14 -7.71
C VAL A 11 -34.58 38.04 -8.05
N LEU A 12 -33.34 38.42 -8.31
CA LEU A 12 -32.19 37.52 -8.40
C LEU A 12 -31.87 36.98 -7.00
N VAL A 13 -32.34 35.76 -6.70
CA VAL A 13 -31.84 34.98 -5.57
C VAL A 13 -30.43 34.49 -5.94
N VAL A 14 -29.41 35.18 -5.44
CA VAL A 14 -28.03 34.69 -5.48
C VAL A 14 -27.95 33.52 -4.50
N GLY A 15 -28.17 32.32 -5.01
CA GLY A 15 -27.85 31.09 -4.29
C GLY A 15 -26.34 31.00 -4.13
N PHE A 16 -25.85 31.19 -2.91
CA PHE A 16 -24.52 30.73 -2.51
C PHE A 16 -24.51 29.20 -2.56
N GLY A 17 -24.28 28.66 -3.75
CA GLY A 17 -23.92 27.27 -3.94
C GLY A 17 -22.59 27.04 -3.25
N HIS A 18 -22.63 26.50 -2.02
CA HIS A 18 -21.46 25.84 -1.45
C HIS A 18 -21.12 24.68 -2.37
N ALA A 19 -20.07 24.84 -3.17
CA ALA A 19 -19.46 23.75 -3.88
C ALA A 19 -19.12 22.66 -2.84
N PRO A 20 -19.56 21.41 -3.02
CA PRO A 20 -19.12 20.34 -2.13
C PRO A 20 -17.60 20.25 -2.22
N GLU A 21 -16.93 20.39 -1.08
CA GLU A 21 -15.50 20.09 -0.95
C GLU A 21 -15.23 18.74 -1.61
N SER A 22 -14.43 18.76 -2.66
CA SER A 22 -14.02 17.55 -3.35
C SER A 22 -13.28 16.67 -2.34
N PHE A 23 -13.87 15.51 -2.02
CA PHE A 23 -13.19 14.41 -1.35
C PHE A 23 -12.17 13.79 -2.33
N GLY A 24 -11.18 14.57 -2.75
CA GLY A 24 -10.06 14.12 -3.55
C GLY A 24 -9.11 13.30 -2.68
N VAL A 25 -8.72 12.12 -3.16
CA VAL A 25 -7.48 11.49 -2.71
C VAL A 25 -6.38 12.52 -2.94
N ASP A 26 -5.64 12.88 -1.89
CA ASP A 26 -4.52 13.82 -2.01
C ASP A 26 -3.59 13.35 -3.13
N GLU A 27 -3.24 14.25 -4.04
CA GLU A 27 -2.40 13.98 -5.21
C GLU A 27 -1.07 13.33 -4.78
N SER A 28 -0.60 13.65 -3.56
CA SER A 28 0.57 13.03 -2.91
C SER A 28 0.42 11.52 -2.63
N VAL A 29 -0.78 11.05 -2.29
CA VAL A 29 -1.08 9.63 -2.04
C VAL A 29 -1.28 8.90 -3.37
N ALA A 30 -1.94 9.53 -4.34
CA ALA A 30 -2.11 8.98 -5.68
C ALA A 30 -0.77 8.81 -6.42
N LEU A 31 0.20 9.72 -6.19
CA LEU A 31 1.54 9.64 -6.76
C LEU A 31 2.38 8.47 -6.20
N LEU A 32 2.09 8.04 -4.97
CA LEU A 32 2.82 6.97 -4.27
C LEU A 32 2.18 5.58 -4.46
N LEU A 33 0.92 5.53 -4.88
CA LEU A 33 0.25 4.26 -5.20
C LEU A 33 0.62 3.84 -6.61
N PRO A 34 1.17 2.63 -6.81
CA PRO A 34 1.46 2.15 -8.16
C PRO A 34 0.18 1.99 -8.96
N GLY A 35 0.25 2.29 -10.26
CA GLY A 35 -0.80 1.93 -11.19
C GLY A 35 -0.92 0.41 -11.28
N ASN A 36 0.14 -0.31 -11.67
CA ASN A 36 0.08 -1.76 -11.79
C ASN A 36 1.31 -2.44 -11.15
N PRO A 37 1.16 -3.21 -10.05
CA PRO A 37 2.26 -3.98 -9.47
C PRO A 37 2.97 -4.93 -10.47
N LEU A 38 2.28 -5.37 -11.53
CA LEU A 38 2.88 -6.20 -12.60
C LEU A 38 3.89 -5.42 -13.45
N GLU A 39 3.79 -4.10 -13.54
CA GLU A 39 4.80 -3.27 -14.21
C GLU A 39 6.14 -3.39 -13.48
N GLY A 40 6.12 -3.35 -12.15
CA GLY A 40 7.30 -3.59 -11.33
C GLY A 40 7.87 -4.99 -11.51
N SER A 41 7.04 -6.02 -11.70
CA SER A 41 7.53 -7.37 -12.03
C SER A 41 8.28 -7.41 -13.37
N ARG A 42 7.75 -6.75 -14.41
CA ARG A 42 8.43 -6.62 -15.70
C ARG A 42 9.74 -5.85 -15.58
N LEU A 43 9.76 -4.77 -14.81
CA LEU A 43 10.97 -3.99 -14.55
C LEU A 43 12.01 -4.82 -13.77
N PHE A 44 11.59 -5.56 -12.75
CA PHE A 44 12.47 -6.44 -11.97
C PHE A 44 13.17 -7.48 -12.85
N THR A 45 12.42 -8.14 -13.73
CA THR A 45 12.99 -9.10 -14.69
C THR A 45 13.83 -8.39 -15.75
N GLY A 46 13.32 -7.30 -16.35
CA GLY A 46 13.98 -6.58 -17.44
C GLY A 46 15.28 -5.87 -17.03
N LYS A 47 15.38 -5.42 -15.78
CA LYS A 47 16.60 -4.84 -15.18
C LYS A 47 17.53 -5.93 -14.61
N GLY A 48 17.19 -7.21 -14.78
CA GLY A 48 18.04 -8.35 -14.46
C GLY A 48 18.05 -8.76 -12.99
N CYS A 49 17.18 -8.21 -12.14
CA CYS A 49 17.16 -8.51 -10.70
C CYS A 49 16.92 -10.00 -10.42
N LEU A 50 16.07 -10.65 -11.24
CA LEU A 50 15.76 -12.08 -11.15
C LEU A 50 16.97 -13.00 -11.35
N ARG A 51 18.06 -12.50 -11.96
CA ARG A 51 19.30 -13.28 -12.16
C ARG A 51 20.00 -13.61 -10.85
N CYS A 52 19.84 -12.77 -9.83
CA CYS A 52 20.47 -12.94 -8.53
C CYS A 52 19.45 -13.23 -7.43
N HIS A 53 18.29 -12.58 -7.48
CA HIS A 53 17.24 -12.72 -6.47
C HIS A 53 16.14 -13.66 -6.94
N ALA A 54 15.85 -14.68 -6.14
CA ALA A 54 14.66 -15.50 -6.33
C ALA A 54 13.39 -14.77 -5.88
N VAL A 55 12.27 -15.19 -6.46
CA VAL A 55 10.91 -14.85 -6.03
C VAL A 55 10.14 -16.15 -5.88
N TYR A 56 9.85 -16.55 -4.64
CA TYR A 56 9.18 -17.80 -4.33
C TYR A 56 9.90 -19.02 -4.95
N GLY A 57 11.22 -19.07 -4.79
CA GLY A 57 12.09 -20.13 -5.31
C GLY A 57 12.40 -20.05 -6.82
N VAL A 58 11.87 -19.08 -7.55
CA VAL A 58 12.15 -18.88 -8.98
C VAL A 58 13.16 -17.74 -9.17
N GLY A 59 14.31 -18.00 -9.78
CA GLY A 59 15.34 -17.00 -10.08
C GLY A 59 16.73 -17.44 -9.63
N GLY A 60 17.62 -16.47 -9.42
CA GLY A 60 18.97 -16.70 -8.91
C GLY A 60 19.03 -16.99 -7.42
N ALA A 61 20.15 -17.57 -6.98
CA ALA A 61 20.42 -17.90 -5.57
C ALA A 61 21.57 -17.07 -4.96
N ALA A 62 22.11 -16.10 -5.70
CA ALA A 62 23.21 -15.24 -5.21
C ALA A 62 22.70 -14.22 -4.17
N GLY A 63 21.46 -13.76 -4.32
CA GLY A 63 20.76 -12.91 -3.37
C GLY A 63 19.64 -13.69 -2.64
N PRO A 64 19.06 -13.10 -1.57
CA PRO A 64 17.94 -13.72 -0.86
C PRO A 64 16.69 -13.84 -1.74
N ASP A 65 15.85 -14.84 -1.45
CA ASP A 65 14.51 -14.97 -2.02
C ASP A 65 13.58 -13.88 -1.46
N LEU A 66 13.19 -12.94 -2.33
CA LEU A 66 12.39 -11.78 -1.98
C LEU A 66 10.90 -12.11 -1.80
N GLY A 67 10.46 -13.30 -2.24
CA GLY A 67 9.11 -13.80 -2.01
C GLY A 67 8.85 -14.19 -0.55
N GLN A 68 9.88 -14.42 0.26
CA GLN A 68 9.75 -14.92 1.63
C GLN A 68 9.35 -13.86 2.66
N GLY A 69 8.84 -12.70 2.22
CA GLY A 69 8.31 -11.66 3.11
C GLY A 69 9.35 -10.78 3.80
N ILE A 70 10.60 -10.78 3.33
CA ILE A 70 11.71 -9.95 3.85
C ILE A 70 11.38 -8.45 3.77
N LEU A 71 10.58 -8.06 2.78
CA LEU A 71 10.24 -6.67 2.44
C LEU A 71 8.81 -6.26 2.81
N LYS A 72 8.20 -6.91 3.83
CA LYS A 72 6.90 -6.50 4.41
C LYS A 72 7.05 -5.22 5.24
N ARG A 73 7.44 -4.12 4.60
CA ARG A 73 7.79 -2.84 5.22
C ARG A 73 7.32 -1.67 4.34
N PRO A 74 7.17 -0.45 4.90
CA PRO A 74 6.88 0.75 4.11
C PRO A 74 7.97 1.09 3.08
N LEU A 75 7.64 1.97 2.14
CA LEU A 75 8.45 2.32 0.96
C LEU A 75 9.88 2.76 1.32
N LEU A 76 10.05 3.71 2.24
CA LEU A 76 11.36 4.25 2.61
C LEU A 76 12.15 3.25 3.48
N GLU A 77 11.48 2.37 4.22
CA GLU A 77 12.16 1.25 4.85
C GLU A 77 12.70 0.24 3.82
N ILE A 78 11.95 -0.09 2.76
CA ILE A 78 12.45 -0.94 1.66
C ILE A 78 13.65 -0.25 0.99
N ALA A 79 13.57 1.06 0.74
CA ALA A 79 14.67 1.84 0.20
C ALA A 79 15.91 1.81 1.12
N GLY A 80 15.71 1.90 2.44
CA GLY A 80 16.78 1.73 3.44
C GLY A 80 17.42 0.35 3.39
N VAL A 81 16.63 -0.72 3.25
CA VAL A 81 17.16 -2.09 3.06
C VAL A 81 17.98 -2.19 1.78
N MET A 82 17.48 -1.64 0.67
CA MET A 82 18.22 -1.62 -0.60
C MET A 82 19.54 -0.86 -0.48
N TRP A 83 19.53 0.32 0.15
CA TRP A 83 20.72 1.12 0.42
C TRP A 83 21.75 0.35 1.25
N ASN A 84 21.30 -0.26 2.35
CA ASN A 84 22.18 -1.04 3.23
C ASN A 84 22.79 -2.25 2.50
N HIS A 85 22.05 -2.81 1.55
CA HIS A 85 22.49 -3.96 0.76
C HIS A 85 23.34 -3.57 -0.46
N ALA A 86 23.39 -2.29 -0.85
CA ALA A 86 24.03 -1.83 -2.08
C ALA A 86 25.50 -2.25 -2.24
N PRO A 87 26.38 -2.14 -1.22
CA PRO A 87 27.77 -2.62 -1.30
C PRO A 87 27.88 -4.14 -1.57
N GLY A 88 26.96 -4.92 -1.02
CA GLY A 88 26.90 -6.36 -1.25
C GLY A 88 26.50 -6.68 -2.69
N MET A 89 25.49 -5.98 -3.21
CA MET A 89 25.08 -6.10 -4.61
C MET A 89 26.19 -5.63 -5.57
N ALA A 90 26.88 -4.54 -5.26
CA ALA A 90 27.99 -4.02 -6.07
C ALA A 90 29.10 -5.06 -6.28
N ARG A 91 29.48 -5.77 -5.21
CA ARG A 91 30.45 -6.88 -5.31
C ARG A 91 29.97 -7.99 -6.23
N VAL A 92 28.72 -8.45 -6.07
CA VAL A 92 28.14 -9.50 -6.94
C VAL A 92 28.04 -9.02 -8.39
N PHE A 93 27.68 -7.75 -8.63
CA PHE A 93 27.68 -7.16 -9.97
C PHE A 93 29.07 -7.18 -10.59
N GLN A 94 30.11 -6.84 -9.83
CA GLN A 94 31.51 -6.91 -10.29
C GLN A 94 31.94 -8.35 -10.60
N GLU A 95 31.69 -9.28 -9.69
CA GLU A 95 32.04 -10.71 -9.83
C GLU A 95 31.37 -11.33 -11.07
N GLN A 96 30.09 -11.03 -11.29
CA GLN A 96 29.33 -11.54 -12.42
C GLN A 96 29.45 -10.68 -13.70
N ARG A 97 30.25 -9.60 -13.65
CA ARG A 97 30.46 -8.65 -14.75
C ARG A 97 29.14 -8.11 -15.32
N VAL A 98 28.20 -7.79 -14.44
CA VAL A 98 26.90 -7.20 -14.77
C VAL A 98 26.93 -5.71 -14.47
N THR A 99 26.33 -4.90 -15.34
CA THR A 99 26.22 -3.46 -15.11
C THR A 99 25.16 -3.17 -14.04
N VAL A 100 25.45 -2.21 -13.16
CA VAL A 100 24.50 -1.77 -12.14
C VAL A 100 23.29 -1.14 -12.84
N PRO A 101 22.05 -1.64 -12.62
CA PRO A 101 20.88 -1.09 -13.28
C PRO A 101 20.59 0.33 -12.78
N GLN A 102 20.22 1.19 -13.72
CA GLN A 102 19.80 2.57 -13.45
C GLN A 102 18.28 2.70 -13.56
N PHE A 103 17.71 3.60 -12.75
CA PHE A 103 16.27 3.81 -12.67
C PHE A 103 15.88 5.28 -12.87
N LYS A 104 14.75 5.50 -13.52
CA LYS A 104 13.96 6.74 -13.40
C LYS A 104 13.04 6.64 -12.18
N ALA A 105 12.61 7.78 -11.63
CA ALA A 105 11.76 7.78 -10.43
C ALA A 105 10.47 6.93 -10.58
N PRO A 106 9.72 6.99 -11.71
CA PRO A 106 8.58 6.10 -11.92
C PRO A 106 8.96 4.61 -11.97
N GLU A 107 10.12 4.26 -12.55
CA GLU A 107 10.60 2.87 -12.56
C GLU A 107 10.93 2.39 -11.15
N MET A 108 11.56 3.25 -10.32
CA MET A 108 11.86 2.95 -8.93
C MET A 108 10.57 2.75 -8.11
N ALA A 109 9.55 3.59 -8.32
CA ALA A 109 8.24 3.39 -7.66
C ALA A 109 7.61 2.06 -8.03
N SER A 110 7.61 1.70 -9.31
CA SER A 110 7.10 0.42 -9.78
C SER A 110 7.89 -0.75 -9.19
N LEU A 111 9.22 -0.67 -9.14
CA LEU A 111 10.08 -1.68 -8.52
C LEU A 111 9.75 -1.86 -7.02
N LEU A 112 9.81 -0.78 -6.23
CA LEU A 112 9.54 -0.82 -4.79
C LEU A 112 8.12 -1.33 -4.50
N SER A 113 7.16 -0.96 -5.33
CA SER A 113 5.78 -1.44 -5.25
C SER A 113 5.66 -2.93 -5.50
N PHE A 114 6.37 -3.46 -6.50
CA PHE A 114 6.40 -4.89 -6.76
C PHE A 114 7.07 -5.65 -5.61
N LEU A 115 8.20 -5.15 -5.11
CA LEU A 115 8.89 -5.74 -3.94
C LEU A 115 7.99 -5.77 -2.70
N TYR A 116 7.24 -4.70 -2.45
CA TYR A 116 6.24 -4.65 -1.39
C TYR A 116 5.07 -5.62 -1.65
N TYR A 117 4.60 -5.71 -2.90
CA TYR A 117 3.53 -6.60 -3.29
C TYR A 117 3.88 -8.09 -3.13
N LEU A 118 5.16 -8.47 -3.23
CA LEU A 118 5.58 -9.84 -2.94
C LEU A 118 5.19 -10.28 -1.53
N GLY A 119 5.16 -9.35 -0.56
CA GLY A 119 4.69 -9.60 0.80
C GLY A 119 3.16 -9.71 0.97
N SER A 120 2.38 -9.41 -0.07
CA SER A 120 0.91 -9.40 0.00
C SER A 120 0.32 -10.80 0.01
N LEU A 121 1.02 -11.75 -0.61
CA LEU A 121 0.55 -13.12 -0.73
C LEU A 121 0.75 -13.84 0.60
N ASP A 122 -0.34 -14.46 1.06
CA ASP A 122 -0.29 -15.39 2.18
C ASP A 122 0.45 -16.66 1.77
N PRO A 123 1.13 -17.34 2.71
CA PRO A 123 1.59 -18.71 2.49
C PRO A 123 0.43 -19.60 2.02
N PRO A 124 0.71 -20.65 1.23
CA PRO A 124 -0.29 -21.66 0.93
C PRO A 124 -0.95 -22.18 2.21
N GLY A 125 -2.28 -22.25 2.23
CA GLY A 125 -3.01 -22.78 3.39
C GLY A 125 -2.85 -24.29 3.55
N ASP A 126 -3.11 -24.76 4.77
CA ASP A 126 -3.15 -26.18 5.12
C ASP A 126 -4.59 -26.71 4.96
N ALA A 127 -4.78 -27.64 4.01
CA ALA A 127 -6.08 -28.24 3.74
C ALA A 127 -6.63 -29.06 4.92
N ALA A 128 -5.78 -29.68 5.74
CA ALA A 128 -6.20 -30.40 6.93
C ALA A 128 -6.67 -29.44 8.03
N ALA A 129 -5.97 -28.32 8.21
CA ALA A 129 -6.43 -27.22 9.07
C ALA A 129 -7.76 -26.65 8.56
N GLY A 130 -7.87 -26.37 7.26
CA GLY A 130 -9.10 -25.91 6.63
C GLY A 130 -10.27 -26.86 6.84
N ALA A 131 -10.05 -28.18 6.75
CA ALA A 131 -11.09 -29.18 7.02
C ALA A 131 -11.60 -29.13 8.46
N ARG A 132 -10.71 -28.89 9.44
CA ARG A 132 -11.09 -28.70 10.85
C ARG A 132 -11.89 -27.41 11.01
N LEU A 133 -11.37 -26.29 10.49
CA LEU A 133 -12.01 -24.99 10.55
C LEU A 133 -13.42 -25.00 9.92
N PHE A 134 -13.59 -25.68 8.78
CA PHE A 134 -14.88 -25.79 8.09
C PHE A 134 -15.95 -26.47 8.96
N ARG A 135 -15.56 -27.44 9.79
CA ARG A 135 -16.45 -28.10 10.76
C ARG A 135 -16.67 -27.25 12.00
N GLU A 136 -15.60 -26.76 12.61
CA GLU A 136 -15.64 -26.00 13.87
C GLU A 136 -16.42 -24.69 13.72
N LYS A 137 -16.21 -23.98 12.60
CA LYS A 137 -16.96 -22.76 12.25
C LYS A 137 -18.33 -23.06 11.63
N ARG A 138 -18.76 -24.33 11.64
CA ARG A 138 -20.09 -24.80 11.20
C ARG A 138 -20.46 -24.44 9.77
N CYS A 139 -19.47 -24.32 8.88
CA CYS A 139 -19.71 -23.99 7.47
C CYS A 139 -20.54 -25.09 6.78
N SER A 140 -20.30 -26.36 7.16
CA SER A 140 -21.01 -27.54 6.62
C SER A 140 -22.48 -27.62 7.00
N THR A 141 -22.95 -26.82 7.98
CA THR A 141 -24.38 -26.76 8.34
C THR A 141 -25.22 -26.24 7.18
N CYS A 142 -24.67 -25.31 6.41
CA CYS A 142 -25.40 -24.66 5.30
C CYS A 142 -24.81 -24.99 3.93
N HIS A 143 -23.48 -24.98 3.82
CA HIS A 143 -22.78 -25.22 2.56
C HIS A 143 -22.49 -26.71 2.37
N SER A 144 -22.63 -27.18 1.13
CA SER A 144 -22.12 -28.48 0.71
C SER A 144 -20.78 -28.33 -0.04
N LEU A 145 -19.92 -29.33 0.12
CA LEU A 145 -18.61 -29.45 -0.53
C LEU A 145 -18.29 -30.95 -0.68
N GLY A 146 -17.96 -31.39 -1.90
CA GLY A 146 -17.69 -32.80 -2.18
C GLY A 146 -18.89 -33.71 -1.90
N GLY A 147 -20.10 -33.21 -2.14
CA GLY A 147 -21.36 -33.92 -1.87
C GLY A 147 -21.75 -34.05 -0.39
N LYS A 148 -20.98 -33.46 0.54
CA LYS A 148 -21.27 -33.49 1.99
C LYS A 148 -21.62 -32.10 2.52
N GLY A 149 -22.54 -32.03 3.48
CA GLY A 149 -22.96 -30.78 4.13
C GLY A 149 -24.42 -30.40 3.86
N GLY A 150 -24.75 -29.14 4.12
CA GLY A 150 -26.11 -28.60 4.03
C GLY A 150 -26.58 -28.29 2.61
N LYS A 151 -27.90 -28.04 2.49
CA LYS A 151 -28.58 -27.58 1.26
C LYS A 151 -29.15 -26.17 1.39
N HIS A 152 -28.82 -25.46 2.47
CA HIS A 152 -29.34 -24.12 2.76
C HIS A 152 -28.58 -23.00 2.05
N ALA A 153 -27.41 -23.30 1.47
CA ALA A 153 -26.58 -22.35 0.76
C ALA A 153 -25.96 -22.95 -0.51
N THR A 154 -25.29 -22.11 -1.29
CA THR A 154 -24.61 -22.54 -2.52
C THR A 154 -23.57 -23.63 -2.25
N LYS A 155 -23.42 -24.54 -3.21
CA LYS A 155 -22.36 -25.54 -3.24
C LYS A 155 -21.02 -24.84 -3.42
N LEU A 156 -20.02 -25.25 -2.63
CA LEU A 156 -18.68 -24.63 -2.68
C LEU A 156 -17.73 -25.35 -3.63
N ASP A 157 -18.16 -26.43 -4.29
CA ASP A 157 -17.36 -27.19 -5.25
C ASP A 157 -16.82 -26.29 -6.37
N SER A 158 -17.61 -25.34 -6.86
CA SER A 158 -17.17 -24.40 -7.90
C SER A 158 -16.04 -23.48 -7.45
N TYR A 159 -15.81 -23.30 -6.14
CA TYR A 159 -14.70 -22.50 -5.64
C TYR A 159 -13.35 -23.22 -5.71
N SER A 160 -13.33 -24.53 -5.95
CA SER A 160 -12.07 -25.28 -6.10
C SER A 160 -11.28 -24.88 -7.35
N GLN A 161 -11.96 -24.36 -8.38
CA GLN A 161 -11.30 -23.91 -9.62
C GLN A 161 -10.52 -22.60 -9.43
N TYR A 162 -10.84 -21.82 -8.40
CA TYR A 162 -10.24 -20.50 -8.20
C TYR A 162 -8.91 -20.62 -7.47
N ALA A 163 -7.81 -20.28 -8.17
CA ALA A 163 -6.47 -20.20 -7.60
C ALA A 163 -6.21 -18.88 -6.86
N SER A 164 -6.98 -17.83 -7.16
CA SER A 164 -6.92 -16.58 -6.39
C SER A 164 -7.88 -16.62 -5.19
N PRO A 165 -7.41 -16.31 -3.96
CA PRO A 165 -8.29 -16.15 -2.79
C PRO A 165 -9.25 -14.97 -2.90
N ILE A 166 -9.04 -14.05 -3.86
CA ILE A 166 -9.91 -12.89 -4.06
C ILE A 166 -11.34 -13.29 -4.42
N TYR A 167 -11.55 -14.41 -5.13
CA TYR A 167 -12.89 -14.93 -5.41
C TYR A 167 -13.65 -15.25 -4.12
N LEU A 168 -12.99 -15.90 -3.15
CA LEU A 168 -13.57 -16.18 -1.85
C LEU A 168 -13.85 -14.88 -1.09
N THR A 169 -12.95 -13.91 -1.12
CA THR A 169 -13.15 -12.60 -0.49
C THR A 169 -14.36 -11.85 -1.08
N ALA A 170 -14.49 -11.82 -2.41
CA ALA A 170 -15.63 -11.18 -3.08
C ALA A 170 -16.95 -11.87 -2.71
N GLY A 171 -16.97 -13.21 -2.70
CA GLY A 171 -18.12 -14.00 -2.27
C GLY A 171 -18.52 -13.72 -0.81
N LEU A 172 -17.55 -13.73 0.10
CA LEU A 172 -17.77 -13.43 1.52
C LEU A 172 -18.31 -12.01 1.74
N TRP A 173 -17.84 -11.01 0.98
CA TRP A 173 -18.36 -9.65 1.04
C TRP A 173 -19.80 -9.57 0.53
N ASN A 174 -20.03 -10.02 -0.70
CA ASN A 174 -21.32 -9.88 -1.38
C ASN A 174 -22.44 -10.67 -0.69
N HIS A 175 -22.12 -11.83 -0.11
CA HIS A 175 -23.11 -12.68 0.56
C HIS A 175 -23.10 -12.53 2.09
N GLY A 176 -22.14 -11.81 2.67
CA GLY A 176 -21.95 -11.78 4.12
C GLY A 176 -23.16 -11.32 4.92
N LYS A 177 -23.86 -10.27 4.46
CA LYS A 177 -25.07 -9.77 5.14
C LYS A 177 -26.23 -10.77 5.06
N ALA A 178 -26.45 -11.38 3.89
CA ALA A 178 -27.48 -12.39 3.69
C ALA A 178 -27.16 -13.66 4.50
N MET A 179 -25.90 -14.10 4.49
CA MET A 179 -25.41 -15.21 5.31
C MET A 179 -25.66 -14.95 6.79
N ALA A 180 -25.40 -13.73 7.28
CA ALA A 180 -25.64 -13.38 8.68
C ALA A 180 -27.12 -13.51 9.07
N GLY A 181 -28.05 -13.11 8.20
CA GLY A 181 -29.48 -13.29 8.44
C GLY A 181 -29.90 -14.76 8.50
N VAL A 182 -29.35 -15.61 7.61
CA VAL A 182 -29.60 -17.06 7.66
C VAL A 182 -28.98 -17.70 8.90
N MET A 183 -27.76 -17.28 9.27
CA MET A 183 -27.09 -17.73 10.49
C MET A 183 -27.92 -17.41 11.73
N GLU A 184 -28.47 -16.19 11.81
CA GLU A 184 -29.36 -15.77 12.90
C GLU A 184 -30.64 -16.62 12.95
N ALA A 185 -31.33 -16.79 11.81
CA ALA A 185 -32.53 -17.59 11.70
C ALA A 185 -32.33 -19.06 12.13
N LEU A 186 -31.16 -19.63 11.82
CA LEU A 186 -30.79 -21.00 12.16
C LEU A 186 -30.05 -21.11 13.50
N ARG A 187 -29.89 -20.01 14.26
CA ARG A 187 -29.13 -19.94 15.52
C ARG A 187 -27.70 -20.49 15.41
N VAL A 188 -27.07 -20.25 14.26
CA VAL A 188 -25.66 -20.54 14.01
C VAL A 188 -24.87 -19.28 14.37
N THR A 189 -23.94 -19.40 15.31
CA THR A 189 -23.04 -18.29 15.65
C THR A 189 -22.19 -17.91 14.44
N ARG A 190 -22.22 -16.63 14.07
CA ARG A 190 -21.40 -16.12 12.97
C ARG A 190 -19.91 -16.31 13.31
N PRO A 191 -19.13 -17.01 12.48
CA PRO A 191 -17.72 -17.22 12.76
C PRO A 191 -16.91 -15.94 12.56
N THR A 192 -15.82 -15.80 13.30
CA THR A 192 -14.73 -14.86 13.00
C THR A 192 -13.63 -15.56 12.20
N PHE A 193 -12.86 -14.81 11.43
CA PHE A 193 -11.63 -15.29 10.79
C PHE A 193 -10.41 -14.72 11.49
N GLU A 194 -9.46 -15.59 11.79
CA GLU A 194 -8.21 -15.25 12.46
C GLU A 194 -7.03 -15.88 11.72
N LYS A 195 -5.84 -15.31 11.89
CA LYS A 195 -4.57 -15.89 11.40
C LYS A 195 -4.66 -16.34 9.94
N ASN A 196 -4.63 -17.65 9.70
CA ASN A 196 -4.61 -18.29 8.38
C ASN A 196 -5.96 -18.94 8.02
N ASP A 197 -7.05 -18.61 8.71
CA ASP A 197 -8.33 -19.28 8.51
C ASP A 197 -8.79 -19.25 7.04
N ILE A 198 -8.72 -18.09 6.39
CA ILE A 198 -9.13 -17.94 4.99
C ILE A 198 -8.25 -18.77 4.04
N PRO A 199 -6.90 -18.66 4.05
CA PRO A 199 -6.08 -19.49 3.18
C PRO A 199 -6.24 -20.99 3.47
N ASP A 200 -6.38 -21.41 4.72
CA ASP A 200 -6.59 -22.81 5.10
C ASP A 200 -7.94 -23.34 4.59
N LEU A 201 -9.03 -22.58 4.79
CA LEU A 201 -10.35 -22.92 4.25
C LEU A 201 -10.34 -23.05 2.73
N LEU A 202 -9.64 -22.14 2.05
CA LEU A 202 -9.50 -22.19 0.60
C LEU A 202 -8.68 -23.40 0.14
N ALA A 203 -7.59 -23.75 0.85
CA ALA A 203 -6.82 -24.96 0.60
C ALA A 203 -7.69 -26.22 0.75
N TYR A 204 -8.55 -26.28 1.77
CA TYR A 204 -9.48 -27.38 1.96
C TYR A 204 -10.52 -27.47 0.83
N ILE A 205 -11.19 -26.35 0.48
CA ILE A 205 -12.16 -26.31 -0.62
C ILE A 205 -11.55 -26.82 -1.92
N ARG A 206 -10.31 -26.42 -2.21
CA ARG A 206 -9.55 -26.90 -3.38
C ARG A 206 -9.26 -28.39 -3.32
N SER A 207 -8.81 -28.89 -2.16
CA SER A 207 -8.48 -30.32 -2.00
C SER A 207 -9.68 -31.24 -2.24
N VAL A 208 -10.90 -30.76 -1.98
CA VAL A 208 -12.12 -31.56 -2.13
C VAL A 208 -12.76 -31.41 -3.51
N GLY A 209 -12.77 -30.20 -4.08
CA GLY A 209 -13.48 -29.96 -5.35
C GLY A 209 -12.77 -30.43 -6.61
N GLY A 210 -11.52 -30.93 -6.53
CA GLY A 210 -10.88 -31.72 -7.59
C GLY A 210 -10.56 -30.98 -8.91
N GLY A 211 -10.71 -29.66 -8.96
CA GLY A 211 -10.42 -28.87 -10.15
C GLY A 211 -8.92 -28.81 -10.48
N VAL A 212 -8.52 -29.35 -11.63
CA VAL A 212 -7.15 -29.28 -12.17
C VAL A 212 -6.86 -27.93 -12.85
N GLU A 213 -7.87 -27.31 -13.46
CA GLU A 213 -7.75 -26.01 -14.10
C GLU A 213 -7.90 -24.88 -13.08
N ARG A 214 -6.93 -23.96 -13.10
CA ARG A 214 -6.77 -22.93 -12.09
C ARG A 214 -7.03 -21.57 -12.71
N VAL A 215 -8.09 -20.92 -12.26
CA VAL A 215 -8.39 -19.53 -12.64
C VAL A 215 -7.58 -18.61 -11.73
N TYR A 216 -6.59 -17.95 -12.33
CA TYR A 216 -5.77 -16.93 -11.68
C TYR A 216 -6.34 -15.55 -11.97
N LEU A 217 -6.40 -14.71 -10.94
CA LEU A 217 -6.73 -13.30 -11.08
C LEU A 217 -5.44 -12.49 -11.02
N GLN A 218 -5.29 -11.54 -11.93
CA GLN A 218 -4.17 -10.61 -11.90
C GLN A 218 -4.22 -9.76 -10.61
N PRO A 219 -3.07 -9.34 -10.06
CA PRO A 219 -3.01 -8.37 -8.98
C PRO A 219 -3.88 -7.14 -9.28
N GLY A 220 -4.69 -6.73 -8.32
CA GLY A 220 -5.49 -5.51 -8.43
C GLY A 220 -4.62 -4.26 -8.50
N ASN A 221 -5.14 -3.23 -9.16
CA ASN A 221 -4.57 -1.90 -9.30
C ASN A 221 -4.96 -1.01 -8.10
N PRO A 222 -4.01 -0.61 -7.23
CA PRO A 222 -4.31 0.25 -6.08
C PRO A 222 -4.91 1.62 -6.42
N GLN A 223 -4.56 2.23 -7.55
CA GLN A 223 -5.14 3.51 -7.97
C GLN A 223 -6.62 3.36 -8.34
N ARG A 224 -6.99 2.29 -9.07
CA ARG A 224 -8.41 1.95 -9.33
C ARG A 224 -9.13 1.60 -8.04
N GLY A 225 -8.48 0.88 -7.12
CA GLY A 225 -9.02 0.58 -5.80
C GLY A 225 -9.31 1.84 -4.97
N ALA A 226 -8.43 2.84 -5.02
CA ALA A 226 -8.65 4.14 -4.37
C ALA A 226 -9.89 4.85 -4.94
N LYS A 227 -10.07 4.82 -6.27
CA LYS A 227 -11.26 5.36 -6.93
C LYS A 227 -12.53 4.61 -6.51
N LEU A 228 -12.48 3.28 -6.52
CA LEU A 228 -13.58 2.43 -6.08
C LEU A 228 -13.94 2.68 -4.61
N PHE A 229 -12.97 2.93 -3.74
CA PHE A 229 -13.20 3.25 -2.33
C PHE A 229 -14.05 4.54 -2.15
N LEU A 230 -13.86 5.53 -3.03
CA LEU A 230 -14.70 6.73 -3.08
C LEU A 230 -16.07 6.43 -3.68
N GLU A 231 -16.11 5.78 -4.85
CA GLU A 231 -17.34 5.49 -5.61
C GLU A 231 -18.31 4.60 -4.83
N LYS A 232 -17.78 3.59 -4.12
CA LYS A 232 -18.54 2.68 -3.26
C LYS A 232 -18.81 3.27 -1.86
N ARG A 233 -18.50 4.55 -1.67
CA ARG A 233 -18.79 5.37 -0.47
C ARG A 233 -18.10 4.89 0.81
N CYS A 234 -17.03 4.10 0.72
CA CYS A 234 -16.28 3.60 1.88
C CYS A 234 -15.69 4.76 2.71
N ILE A 235 -15.27 5.84 2.03
CA ILE A 235 -14.72 7.06 2.63
C ILE A 235 -15.69 7.80 3.56
N GLN A 236 -16.99 7.54 3.49
CA GLN A 236 -17.98 8.22 4.35
C GLN A 236 -17.87 7.83 5.83
N CYS A 237 -17.22 6.69 6.10
CA CYS A 237 -16.92 6.23 7.45
C CYS A 237 -15.42 6.07 7.67
N HIS A 238 -14.69 5.60 6.66
CA HIS A 238 -13.27 5.27 6.80
C HIS A 238 -12.37 6.39 6.27
N SER A 239 -11.79 7.20 7.17
CA SER A 239 -10.82 8.24 6.81
C SER A 239 -9.41 7.68 6.57
N ILE A 240 -8.67 8.33 5.67
CA ILE A 240 -7.24 8.07 5.39
C ILE A 240 -6.39 9.28 5.84
N LYS A 241 -7.01 10.35 6.34
CA LYS A 241 -6.35 11.50 6.99
C LYS A 241 -6.44 11.37 8.51
N ASP A 242 -5.35 11.71 9.18
CA ASP A 242 -5.17 11.68 10.64
C ASP A 242 -5.44 13.03 11.34
N GLN A 243 -6.04 14.02 10.68
CA GLN A 243 -6.18 15.37 11.26
C GLN A 243 -7.61 15.90 11.51
N SER A 244 -8.67 15.15 11.21
CA SER A 244 -10.05 15.72 11.22
C SER A 244 -11.03 15.12 12.22
N GLY A 245 -10.57 14.42 13.27
CA GLY A 245 -11.39 14.15 14.47
C GLY A 245 -12.75 13.46 14.24
N ARG A 246 -12.94 12.69 13.17
CA ARG A 246 -14.16 11.91 12.92
C ARG A 246 -13.97 10.42 13.19
N VAL A 247 -15.06 9.78 13.60
CA VAL A 247 -15.18 8.38 14.03
C VAL A 247 -14.86 7.39 12.89
N ASP A 248 -13.59 7.04 12.71
CA ASP A 248 -13.00 5.71 12.96
C ASP A 248 -11.46 5.83 12.76
N LEU A 249 -10.68 5.20 13.64
CA LEU A 249 -9.22 5.36 13.72
C LEU A 249 -8.55 4.98 12.40
N ASP A 250 -7.55 5.76 12.02
CA ASP A 250 -6.67 5.60 10.86
C ASP A 250 -6.62 4.14 10.35
N LEU A 251 -7.26 3.91 9.19
CA LEU A 251 -7.26 2.60 8.53
C LEU A 251 -5.83 2.08 8.33
N ARG A 252 -4.85 2.96 8.11
CA ARG A 252 -3.43 2.60 7.96
C ARG A 252 -2.88 1.98 9.22
N ALA A 253 -3.30 2.48 10.39
CA ALA A 253 -2.84 1.97 11.68
C ALA A 253 -3.44 0.61 12.03
N ARG A 254 -4.64 0.30 11.53
CA ARG A 254 -5.43 -0.89 11.93
C ARG A 254 -5.43 -2.04 10.93
N LEU A 255 -5.39 -1.77 9.63
CA LEU A 255 -5.31 -2.81 8.61
C LEU A 255 -3.84 -3.20 8.42
N LYS A 256 -3.43 -4.30 9.05
CA LYS A 256 -2.08 -4.85 8.91
C LYS A 256 -2.07 -6.27 8.40
N GLY A 257 -1.13 -6.54 7.50
CA GLY A 257 -0.85 -7.88 6.98
C GLY A 257 -1.19 -8.05 5.50
N SER A 258 -1.24 -9.31 5.10
CA SER A 258 -1.49 -9.82 3.76
C SER A 258 -2.94 -9.64 3.30
N LEU A 259 -3.21 -9.93 2.03
CA LEU A 259 -4.55 -9.78 1.45
C LEU A 259 -5.60 -10.61 2.23
N MET A 260 -5.27 -11.81 2.71
CA MET A 260 -6.29 -12.65 3.36
C MET A 260 -6.52 -12.22 4.80
N LYS A 261 -5.52 -11.62 5.46
CA LYS A 261 -5.73 -10.97 6.77
C LYS A 261 -6.66 -9.77 6.64
N ILE A 262 -6.51 -8.98 5.57
CA ILE A 262 -7.43 -7.88 5.27
C ILE A 262 -8.83 -8.41 4.99
N ALA A 263 -8.98 -9.47 4.20
CA ALA A 263 -10.27 -10.12 3.95
C ALA A 263 -10.95 -10.61 5.25
N GLY A 264 -10.17 -11.24 6.15
CA GLY A 264 -10.66 -11.68 7.45
C GLY A 264 -11.11 -10.52 8.35
N ALA A 265 -10.34 -9.43 8.36
CA ALA A 265 -10.71 -8.21 9.07
C ALA A 265 -12.00 -7.59 8.51
N MET A 266 -12.16 -7.53 7.19
CA MET A 266 -13.39 -7.06 6.54
C MET A 266 -14.60 -7.92 6.92
N TRP A 267 -14.44 -9.25 6.89
CA TRP A 267 -15.49 -10.17 7.35
C TRP A 267 -15.84 -9.92 8.82
N ASN A 268 -14.85 -9.86 9.71
CA ASN A 268 -15.10 -9.66 11.15
C ASN A 268 -15.78 -8.31 11.43
N HIS A 269 -15.42 -7.27 10.69
CA HIS A 269 -15.98 -5.93 10.81
C HIS A 269 -17.38 -5.78 10.18
N GLY A 270 -17.79 -6.70 9.30
CA GLY A 270 -19.04 -6.68 8.54
C GLY A 270 -20.29 -6.25 9.30
N PRO A 271 -20.66 -6.91 10.43
CA PRO A 271 -21.86 -6.54 11.19
C PRO A 271 -21.87 -5.07 11.67
N LYS A 272 -20.71 -4.56 12.11
CA LYS A 272 -20.57 -3.15 12.51
C LYS A 272 -20.72 -2.22 11.31
N MET A 273 -20.12 -2.58 10.18
CA MET A 273 -20.27 -1.82 8.93
C MET A 273 -21.73 -1.75 8.49
N TRP A 274 -22.44 -2.89 8.42
CA TRP A 274 -23.82 -2.91 7.94
C TRP A 274 -24.78 -2.15 8.85
N ALA A 275 -24.58 -2.22 10.17
CA ALA A 275 -25.37 -1.44 11.13
C ALA A 275 -25.17 0.07 10.90
N LYS A 276 -23.93 0.54 10.78
CA LYS A 276 -23.63 1.95 10.49
C LYS A 276 -24.06 2.40 9.09
N MET A 277 -23.98 1.52 8.11
CA MET A 277 -24.52 1.77 6.77
C MET A 277 -26.04 1.93 6.82
N ALA A 278 -26.76 1.08 7.55
CA ALA A 278 -28.20 1.17 7.73
C ALA A 278 -28.61 2.48 8.44
N GLU A 279 -27.92 2.87 9.51
CA GLU A 279 -28.14 4.16 10.20
C GLU A 279 -27.98 5.38 9.27
N ARG A 280 -27.15 5.26 8.23
CA ARG A 280 -26.85 6.34 7.27
C ARG A 280 -27.54 6.17 5.93
N SER A 281 -28.48 5.23 5.80
CA SER A 281 -29.16 4.92 4.54
C SER A 281 -28.21 4.60 3.39
N ILE A 282 -27.09 3.95 3.70
CA ILE A 282 -26.11 3.44 2.73
C ILE A 282 -26.45 1.97 2.46
N GLN A 283 -26.68 1.61 1.21
CA GLN A 283 -26.79 0.21 0.82
C GLN A 283 -25.40 -0.45 0.82
N VAL A 284 -25.33 -1.70 1.26
CA VAL A 284 -24.08 -2.47 1.19
C VAL A 284 -23.74 -2.67 -0.29
N PRO A 285 -22.62 -2.13 -0.78
CA PRO A 285 -22.32 -2.20 -2.20
C PRO A 285 -21.91 -3.61 -2.60
N SER A 286 -22.36 -4.08 -3.76
CA SER A 286 -21.79 -5.28 -4.38
C SER A 286 -20.46 -4.95 -5.07
N LEU A 287 -19.54 -5.90 -5.05
CA LEU A 287 -18.23 -5.81 -5.70
C LEU A 287 -18.03 -6.98 -6.66
N THR A 288 -17.63 -6.72 -7.90
CA THR A 288 -17.11 -7.79 -8.78
C THR A 288 -15.79 -8.33 -8.22
N THR A 289 -15.31 -9.46 -8.73
CA THR A 289 -14.03 -10.01 -8.30
C THR A 289 -12.87 -9.05 -8.66
N GLU A 290 -12.93 -8.40 -9.81
CA GLU A 290 -11.94 -7.41 -10.25
C GLU A 290 -11.99 -6.16 -9.36
N GLU A 291 -13.19 -5.65 -9.05
CA GLU A 291 -13.36 -4.53 -8.11
C GLU A 291 -12.83 -4.88 -6.72
N MET A 292 -13.07 -6.11 -6.24
CA MET A 292 -12.53 -6.59 -4.97
C MET A 292 -11.00 -6.69 -5.00
N SER A 293 -10.42 -7.18 -6.11
CA SER A 293 -8.97 -7.24 -6.30
C SER A 293 -8.34 -5.86 -6.22
N ASP A 294 -8.89 -4.89 -6.94
CA ASP A 294 -8.42 -3.51 -6.93
C ASP A 294 -8.56 -2.88 -5.54
N LEU A 295 -9.73 -3.05 -4.89
CA LEU A 295 -10.01 -2.51 -3.57
C LEU A 295 -9.08 -3.10 -2.49
N ILE A 296 -8.89 -4.41 -2.46
CA ILE A 296 -8.04 -5.04 -1.44
C ILE A 296 -6.56 -4.75 -1.69
N SER A 297 -6.13 -4.63 -2.95
CA SER A 297 -4.81 -4.13 -3.30
C SER A 297 -4.62 -2.70 -2.77
N TYR A 298 -5.61 -1.82 -2.96
CA TYR A 298 -5.56 -0.48 -2.40
C TYR A 298 -5.42 -0.49 -0.87
N LEU A 299 -6.26 -1.26 -0.16
CA LEU A 299 -6.17 -1.41 1.29
C LEU A 299 -4.82 -1.96 1.75
N TYR A 300 -4.23 -2.89 1.00
CA TYR A 300 -2.89 -3.42 1.28
C TYR A 300 -1.80 -2.37 1.13
N PHE A 301 -1.89 -1.55 0.08
CA PHE A 301 -0.94 -0.47 -0.20
C PHE A 301 -1.10 0.76 0.70
N LEU A 302 -2.16 0.85 1.51
CA LEU A 302 -2.23 1.86 2.58
C LEU A 302 -1.09 1.71 3.61
N GLN A 303 -0.57 0.50 3.79
CA GLN A 303 0.58 0.19 4.66
C GLN A 303 1.94 0.46 3.98
N PHE A 304 1.95 0.66 2.65
CA PHE A 304 3.17 0.92 1.88
C PHE A 304 3.73 2.33 2.13
N ILE A 305 2.85 3.27 2.46
CA ILE A 305 3.22 4.67 2.66
C ILE A 305 3.78 4.81 4.09
N ASP A 306 5.03 5.26 4.18
CA ASP A 306 5.67 5.52 5.47
C ASP A 306 4.91 6.56 6.31
N PRO A 307 4.89 6.41 7.63
CA PRO A 307 4.53 7.52 8.51
C PRO A 307 5.39 8.76 8.23
N PRO A 308 4.86 9.98 8.44
CA PRO A 308 5.65 11.19 8.26
C PRO A 308 6.95 11.17 9.08
N GLY A 309 8.07 11.43 8.42
CA GLY A 309 9.37 11.57 9.08
C GLY A 309 9.46 12.84 9.93
N ASN A 310 10.39 12.86 10.88
CA ASN A 310 10.70 14.00 11.73
C ASN A 310 12.00 14.70 11.26
N PRO A 311 11.95 15.96 10.80
CA PRO A 311 13.12 16.68 10.32
C PRO A 311 14.26 16.84 11.33
N GLN A 312 13.97 16.97 12.63
CA GLN A 312 15.00 17.07 13.68
C GLN A 312 15.74 15.74 13.85
N ARG A 313 15.02 14.62 13.85
CA ARG A 313 15.67 13.29 13.82
C ARG A 313 16.44 13.10 12.51
N GLY A 314 15.91 13.55 11.39
CA GLY A 314 16.58 13.49 10.09
C GLY A 314 17.89 14.25 10.03
N ARG A 315 17.96 15.42 10.70
CA ARG A 315 19.21 16.16 10.88
C ARG A 315 20.25 15.34 11.66
N THR A 316 19.80 14.64 12.70
CA THR A 316 20.65 13.74 13.50
C THR A 316 21.18 12.60 12.64
N VAL A 317 20.31 11.96 11.84
CA VAL A 317 20.71 10.92 10.88
C VAL A 317 21.75 11.46 9.89
N HIS A 318 21.53 12.63 9.28
CA HIS A 318 22.49 13.25 8.36
C HIS A 318 23.88 13.47 9.01
N GLN A 319 23.91 13.86 10.28
CA GLN A 319 25.14 14.10 11.03
C GLN A 319 25.85 12.79 11.42
N GLU A 320 25.13 11.86 12.05
CA GLU A 320 25.68 10.59 12.53
C GLU A 320 26.15 9.68 11.39
N LYS A 321 25.41 9.65 10.28
CA LYS A 321 25.80 8.93 9.06
C LYS A 321 26.83 9.70 8.23
N ARG A 322 27.31 10.85 8.71
CA ARG A 322 28.39 11.67 8.14
C ARG A 322 28.16 12.11 6.68
N CYS A 323 26.91 12.23 6.25
CA CYS A 323 26.55 12.66 4.89
C CYS A 323 27.20 14.00 4.51
N GLY A 324 27.31 14.89 5.52
CA GLY A 324 27.91 16.22 5.40
C GLY A 324 29.41 16.25 5.08
N LYS A 325 30.13 15.13 5.17
CA LYS A 325 31.55 15.05 4.80
C LYS A 325 31.77 15.24 3.30
N CYS A 326 30.83 14.76 2.49
CA CYS A 326 30.89 14.89 1.04
C CYS A 326 29.85 15.87 0.52
N HIS A 327 28.61 15.81 1.04
CA HIS A 327 27.51 16.64 0.58
C HIS A 327 27.41 17.94 1.37
N SER A 328 27.23 19.06 0.67
CA SER A 328 26.92 20.34 1.31
C SER A 328 25.42 20.52 1.54
N LEU A 329 25.11 21.33 2.54
CA LEU A 329 23.82 21.93 2.85
C LEU A 329 23.98 23.47 2.77
N PRO A 330 22.87 24.25 2.76
CA PRO A 330 22.97 25.71 2.72
C PRO A 330 23.89 26.25 3.82
N GLY A 331 25.05 26.78 3.43
CA GLY A 331 26.04 27.40 4.32
C GLY A 331 27.02 26.45 5.04
N ALA A 332 27.02 25.14 4.80
CA ALA A 332 27.95 24.20 5.43
C ALA A 332 28.10 22.85 4.68
N GLY A 333 29.26 22.17 4.81
CA GLY A 333 29.46 20.78 4.37
C GLY A 333 30.57 20.59 3.33
N GLY A 334 30.66 19.39 2.76
CA GLY A 334 31.68 19.01 1.79
C GLY A 334 31.45 19.54 0.36
N THR A 335 32.51 19.56 -0.45
CA THR A 335 32.50 19.97 -1.87
C THR A 335 32.61 18.80 -2.84
N VAL A 336 32.71 17.57 -2.33
CA VAL A 336 32.84 16.34 -3.15
C VAL A 336 31.52 16.03 -3.85
N GLY A 337 30.41 16.12 -3.12
CA GLY A 337 29.06 15.92 -3.63
C GLY A 337 28.33 17.26 -3.81
N PRO A 338 27.23 17.27 -4.58
CA PRO A 338 26.42 18.47 -4.78
C PRO A 338 25.76 18.94 -3.47
N GLU A 339 25.42 20.23 -3.42
CA GLU A 339 24.60 20.79 -2.34
C GLU A 339 23.18 20.24 -2.43
N LEU A 340 22.82 19.32 -1.54
CA LEU A 340 21.61 18.51 -1.68
C LEU A 340 20.35 19.36 -1.77
N ALA A 341 20.26 20.46 -1.02
CA ALA A 341 19.09 21.35 -1.00
C ALA A 341 18.86 22.13 -2.31
N LYS A 342 19.86 22.21 -3.21
CA LYS A 342 19.76 22.95 -4.48
C LYS A 342 19.56 22.06 -5.70
N VAL A 343 19.67 20.74 -5.57
CA VAL A 343 19.52 19.83 -6.71
C VAL A 343 18.05 19.77 -7.14
N GLU A 344 17.73 20.36 -8.28
CA GLU A 344 16.34 20.50 -8.77
C GLU A 344 15.61 19.16 -8.95
N LYS A 345 16.31 18.07 -9.27
CA LYS A 345 15.73 16.76 -9.54
C LYS A 345 15.28 16.00 -8.27
N LEU A 346 15.56 16.53 -7.08
CA LEU A 346 15.38 15.82 -5.81
C LEU A 346 14.20 16.37 -4.99
N LYS A 347 13.04 16.61 -5.62
CA LYS A 347 11.88 17.29 -4.99
C LYS A 347 11.01 16.37 -4.14
N THR A 348 11.10 15.06 -4.36
CA THR A 348 10.28 14.04 -3.69
C THR A 348 11.16 12.99 -3.01
N PRO A 349 10.65 12.28 -1.98
CA PRO A 349 11.38 11.17 -1.36
C PRO A 349 11.80 10.10 -2.38
N LEU A 350 10.92 9.81 -3.34
CA LEU A 350 11.16 8.82 -4.38
C LEU A 350 12.31 9.21 -5.32
N GLU A 351 12.38 10.49 -5.72
CA GLU A 351 13.50 10.99 -6.52
C GLU A 351 14.83 10.88 -5.76
N VAL A 352 14.83 11.20 -4.46
CA VAL A 352 16.03 11.05 -3.62
C VAL A 352 16.45 9.58 -3.53
N VAL A 353 15.53 8.66 -3.25
CA VAL A 353 15.83 7.21 -3.22
C VAL A 353 16.36 6.72 -4.57
N THR A 354 15.80 7.23 -5.67
CA THR A 354 16.23 6.87 -7.03
C THR A 354 17.66 7.32 -7.29
N GLU A 355 18.00 8.57 -6.99
CA GLU A 355 19.36 9.08 -7.18
C GLU A 355 20.36 8.46 -6.19
N MET A 356 19.94 8.17 -4.96
CA MET A 356 20.75 7.42 -4.01
C MET A 356 21.16 6.06 -4.57
N TRP A 357 20.23 5.30 -5.17
CA TRP A 357 20.55 4.05 -5.84
C TRP A 357 21.49 4.25 -7.04
N ASN A 358 21.11 5.14 -7.96
CA ASN A 358 21.86 5.38 -9.20
C ASN A 358 23.30 5.83 -8.94
N HIS A 359 23.52 6.55 -7.84
CA HIS A 359 24.81 7.08 -7.42
C HIS A 359 25.52 6.22 -6.36
N ALA A 360 24.94 5.08 -5.93
CA ALA A 360 25.47 4.27 -4.83
C ALA A 360 26.89 3.78 -5.08
N SER A 361 27.19 3.29 -6.28
CA SER A 361 28.53 2.78 -6.62
C SER A 361 29.59 3.88 -6.65
N THR A 362 29.23 5.09 -7.09
CA THR A 362 30.15 6.26 -7.02
C THR A 362 30.38 6.67 -5.58
N MET A 363 29.34 6.69 -4.75
CA MET A 363 29.48 6.97 -3.31
C MET A 363 30.33 5.92 -2.61
N GLU A 364 30.18 4.65 -2.92
CA GLU A 364 30.97 3.56 -2.31
C GLU A 364 32.46 3.75 -2.63
N GLN A 365 32.80 4.01 -3.89
CA GLN A 365 34.18 4.28 -4.30
C GLN A 365 34.77 5.49 -3.54
N LYS A 366 34.03 6.60 -3.47
CA LYS A 366 34.50 7.78 -2.74
C LYS A 366 34.59 7.57 -1.23
N MET A 367 33.67 6.81 -0.64
CA MET A 367 33.77 6.44 0.77
C MET A 367 35.01 5.60 1.04
N LEU A 368 35.36 4.65 0.16
CA LEU A 368 36.60 3.87 0.27
C LEU A 368 37.85 4.75 0.16
N GLU A 369 37.89 5.69 -0.78
CA GLU A 369 38.99 6.66 -0.91
C GLU A 369 39.16 7.52 0.34
N GLU A 370 38.04 7.96 0.94
CA GLU A 370 38.02 8.81 2.14
C GLU A 370 38.09 8.02 3.47
N SER A 371 38.26 6.69 3.40
CA SER A 371 38.26 5.79 4.58
C SER A 371 37.00 5.94 5.45
N LEU A 372 35.85 6.12 4.82
CA LEU A 372 34.54 6.20 5.44
C LEU A 372 33.80 4.86 5.33
N GLU A 373 33.14 4.45 6.42
CA GLU A 373 32.27 3.28 6.41
C GLU A 373 30.93 3.58 5.71
N TRP A 374 30.37 2.58 5.04
CA TRP A 374 29.05 2.69 4.41
C TRP A 374 27.96 2.91 5.47
N PRO A 375 27.17 3.99 5.38
CA PRO A 375 26.16 4.27 6.39
C PRO A 375 24.99 3.29 6.30
N VAL A 376 24.58 2.74 7.44
CA VAL A 376 23.46 1.78 7.55
C VAL A 376 22.24 2.47 8.17
N PHE A 377 21.12 2.48 7.44
CA PHE A 377 19.82 2.97 7.93
C PHE A 377 19.09 1.93 8.78
N LYS A 378 18.41 2.38 9.84
CA LYS A 378 17.62 1.56 10.75
C LYS A 378 16.21 2.12 10.89
N GLY A 379 15.19 1.27 10.76
CA GLY A 379 13.79 1.67 10.94
C GLY A 379 13.44 2.94 10.15
N GLY A 380 12.73 3.86 10.80
CA GLY A 380 12.29 5.13 10.20
C GLY A 380 13.39 6.17 9.90
N GLU A 381 14.69 5.85 10.07
CA GLU A 381 15.78 6.81 9.80
C GLU A 381 15.75 7.35 8.35
N MET A 382 15.40 6.51 7.36
CA MET A 382 15.27 6.97 5.97
C MET A 382 14.14 8.00 5.83
N ALA A 383 12.98 7.76 6.43
CA ALA A 383 11.85 8.69 6.42
C ALA A 383 12.20 10.02 7.10
N ASP A 384 12.88 9.95 8.25
CA ASP A 384 13.36 11.12 8.97
C ASP A 384 14.36 11.93 8.11
N LEU A 385 15.33 11.26 7.47
CA LEU A 385 16.28 11.91 6.56
C LEU A 385 15.58 12.60 5.38
N MET A 386 14.61 11.94 4.75
CA MET A 386 13.82 12.54 3.67
C MET A 386 13.07 13.79 4.16
N ALA A 387 12.43 13.72 5.32
CA ALA A 387 11.74 14.87 5.90
C ALA A 387 12.68 16.07 6.12
N TYR A 388 13.91 15.83 6.59
CA TYR A 388 14.92 16.87 6.78
C TYR A 388 15.41 17.47 5.46
N LEU A 389 15.77 16.64 4.48
CA LEU A 389 16.27 17.14 3.19
C LEU A 389 15.20 17.96 2.45
N LEU A 390 13.93 17.55 2.54
CA LEU A 390 12.82 18.27 1.93
C LEU A 390 12.47 19.55 2.68
N SER A 391 12.63 19.60 4.01
CA SER A 391 12.40 20.83 4.78
C SER A 391 13.40 21.93 4.41
N LEU A 392 14.67 21.57 4.24
CA LEU A 392 15.73 22.51 3.82
C LEU A 392 15.45 23.12 2.43
N ARG A 393 14.90 22.33 1.50
CA ARG A 393 14.52 22.83 0.16
C ARG A 393 13.39 23.83 0.22
N LYS A 394 12.36 23.52 1.02
CA LYS A 394 11.21 24.41 1.21
C LYS A 394 11.67 25.77 1.75
N GLU A 395 12.61 25.76 2.68
CA GLU A 395 13.26 26.96 3.21
C GLU A 395 14.09 27.68 2.14
N ALA A 396 14.90 26.97 1.36
CA ALA A 396 15.71 27.55 0.29
C ALA A 396 14.89 28.15 -0.87
N SER A 397 13.69 27.61 -1.13
CA SER A 397 12.76 28.12 -2.15
C SER A 397 11.92 29.32 -1.70
N ARG A 398 11.97 29.72 -0.41
CA ARG A 398 11.22 30.89 0.08
C ARG A 398 11.85 32.17 -0.48
N PRO A 399 11.06 33.08 -1.08
CA PRO A 399 11.55 34.38 -1.53
C PRO A 399 12.19 35.13 -0.36
N VAL A 400 13.38 35.69 -0.58
CA VAL A 400 14.08 36.56 0.39
C VAL A 400 13.25 37.83 0.57
N GLY A 401 12.40 37.89 1.60
CA GLY A 401 11.56 39.07 1.83
C GLY A 401 10.53 39.01 2.96
N GLN A 402 10.11 37.84 3.44
CA GLN A 402 9.22 37.75 4.61
C GLN A 402 10.01 37.34 5.87
N LYS A 403 10.66 38.33 6.50
CA LYS A 403 10.89 38.25 7.94
C LYS A 403 9.52 38.33 8.61
N GLU A 404 9.19 37.34 9.44
CA GLU A 404 8.05 37.41 10.35
C GLU A 404 8.18 38.68 11.19
N THR A 405 7.33 39.67 10.93
CA THR A 405 7.12 40.77 11.85
C THR A 405 6.37 40.20 13.04
N GLY A 406 7.13 39.77 14.04
CA GLY A 406 6.62 39.40 15.36
C GLY A 406 5.74 40.54 15.89
N ARG A 407 4.46 40.23 16.04
CA ARG A 407 3.47 41.08 16.70
C ARG A 407 3.86 41.21 18.17
N LYS A 408 4.66 42.22 18.51
CA LYS A 408 4.64 42.81 19.85
C LYS A 408 3.33 43.59 19.97
N GLY A 409 2.32 42.96 20.58
CA GLY A 409 1.15 43.64 21.12
C GLY A 409 1.42 43.99 22.57
N GLY A 410 1.21 45.27 22.90
CA GLY A 410 1.30 45.83 24.24
C GLY A 410 0.09 45.55 25.10
#